data_AF-A2T2K8-F1
#
_entry.id   AF-A2T2K8-F1
#
_cell.length_a   1.000
_cell.length_b   1.000
_cell.length_c   1.000
_cell.angle_alpha   90.00
_cell.angle_beta   90.00
_cell.angle_gamma   90.00
#
_symmetry.space_group_name_H-M   'P 1'
#
loop_
_entity.id
_entity.type
_entity.pdbx_description
1 polymer ?
#
loop_
_entity_poly.entity_id
_entity_poly.type
_entity_poly.pdbx_seq_one_letter_code
_entity_poly.pdbx_strand_id
1 'polypeptide(L)'
;KTFYLGTLLMTEERQRAIWAIYVWCRRTDELVDGPNASHITPQALDRWERRLEDLFAGRPYDMLDAALSDTITKFPIDIQPFKDMIDGMRTDLKKARYKNFDELYMYCYYVAGTVGLMSVPVMGIAPDSKATAETVYGAALALGLANQLTNILRDVGEDARRGRIYLPQDELAEAGLSDEDIFKGVVTDKWRKFMKRQIKRARMFFEEAERGVTELRKESRWPVWASLLLYRQILDEIEANDYNNFTKR
;
A
#
# COMPACT_ATOMS: atom_id res chain seq x y z
N LYS A 1 -2.18 -12.94 -0.19
CA LYS A 1 -2.94 -13.93 0.62
C LYS A 1 -3.74 -13.24 1.72
N THR A 2 -3.11 -12.43 2.56
CA THR A 2 -3.76 -11.71 3.67
C THR A 2 -4.92 -10.82 3.24
N PHE A 3 -4.73 -9.99 2.21
CA PHE A 3 -5.79 -9.12 1.67
C PHE A 3 -7.00 -9.93 1.17
N TYR A 4 -6.77 -11.00 0.39
CA TYR A 4 -7.82 -11.86 -0.12
C TYR A 4 -8.70 -12.45 1.01
N LEU A 5 -8.10 -12.92 2.10
CA LEU A 5 -8.86 -13.46 3.25
C LEU A 5 -9.81 -12.43 3.85
N GLY A 6 -9.39 -11.17 3.96
CA GLY A 6 -10.25 -10.08 4.43
C GLY A 6 -11.45 -9.85 3.51
N THR A 7 -11.23 -9.93 2.19
CA THR A 7 -12.33 -9.76 1.21
C THR A 7 -13.38 -10.88 1.26
N LEU A 8 -13.07 -12.04 1.84
CA LEU A 8 -14.05 -13.13 2.01
C LEU A 8 -15.13 -12.81 3.03
N LEU A 9 -14.93 -11.80 3.87
CA LEU A 9 -15.92 -11.34 4.85
C LEU A 9 -16.85 -10.25 4.28
N MET A 10 -16.60 -9.76 3.06
CA MET A 10 -17.39 -8.69 2.43
C MET A 10 -18.67 -9.25 1.81
N THR A 11 -19.64 -8.37 1.59
CA THR A 11 -20.76 -8.70 0.68
C THR A 11 -20.21 -8.94 -0.73
N GLU A 12 -20.91 -9.76 -1.51
CA GLU A 12 -20.49 -10.10 -2.88
C GLU A 12 -20.25 -8.86 -3.75
N GLU A 13 -21.11 -7.85 -3.65
CA GLU A 13 -20.99 -6.59 -4.36
C GLU A 13 -19.68 -5.84 -4.01
N ARG A 14 -19.40 -5.65 -2.72
CA ARG A 14 -18.20 -4.95 -2.25
C ARG A 14 -16.94 -5.76 -2.54
N GLN A 15 -17.01 -7.08 -2.44
CA GLN A 15 -15.90 -7.97 -2.77
C GLN A 15 -15.49 -7.80 -4.23
N ARG A 16 -16.44 -7.85 -5.17
CA ARG A 16 -16.19 -7.66 -6.61
C ARG A 16 -15.59 -6.28 -6.89
N ALA A 17 -16.12 -5.23 -6.26
CA ALA A 17 -15.61 -3.87 -6.38
C ALA A 17 -14.14 -3.75 -5.90
N ILE A 18 -13.83 -4.31 -4.73
CA ILE A 18 -12.47 -4.30 -4.19
C ILE A 18 -11.51 -5.13 -5.04
N TRP A 19 -11.96 -6.25 -5.60
CA TRP A 19 -11.15 -7.03 -6.53
C TRP A 19 -10.87 -6.27 -7.83
N ALA A 20 -11.83 -5.52 -8.37
CA ALA A 20 -11.62 -4.68 -9.54
C ALA A 20 -10.58 -3.58 -9.28
N ILE A 21 -10.67 -2.91 -8.14
CA ILE A 21 -9.65 -1.94 -7.68
C ILE A 21 -8.29 -2.62 -7.54
N TYR A 22 -8.23 -3.75 -6.83
CA TYR A 22 -6.98 -4.49 -6.61
C TYR A 22 -6.32 -4.93 -7.92
N VAL A 23 -7.09 -5.46 -8.88
CA VAL A 23 -6.58 -5.87 -10.19
C VAL A 23 -6.04 -4.66 -10.95
N TRP A 24 -6.72 -3.51 -10.91
CA TRP A 24 -6.21 -2.29 -11.54
C TRP A 24 -4.89 -1.85 -10.90
N CYS A 25 -4.84 -1.76 -9.56
CA CYS A 25 -3.62 -1.40 -8.83
C CYS A 25 -2.46 -2.34 -9.17
N ARG A 26 -2.73 -3.66 -9.18
CA ARG A 26 -1.73 -4.68 -9.48
C ARG A 26 -1.17 -4.54 -10.90
N ARG A 27 -2.03 -4.25 -11.88
CA ARG A 27 -1.60 -4.00 -13.27
C ARG A 27 -0.76 -2.74 -13.36
N THR A 28 -1.11 -1.69 -12.61
CA THR A 28 -0.31 -0.47 -12.50
C THR A 28 1.07 -0.74 -11.90
N ASP A 29 1.16 -1.51 -10.81
CA ASP A 29 2.44 -1.90 -10.21
C ASP A 29 3.28 -2.75 -11.18
N GLU A 30 2.68 -3.71 -11.87
CA GLU A 30 3.37 -4.59 -12.82
C GLU A 30 3.98 -3.85 -14.02
N LEU A 31 3.51 -2.64 -14.33
CA LEU A 31 4.17 -1.77 -15.29
C LEU A 31 5.59 -1.43 -14.80
N VAL A 32 5.77 -1.07 -13.53
CA VAL A 32 7.09 -0.60 -13.04
C VAL A 32 7.91 -1.64 -12.28
N ASP A 33 7.28 -2.73 -11.82
CA ASP A 33 7.93 -3.81 -11.07
C ASP A 33 7.93 -5.16 -11.80
N GLY A 34 7.26 -5.25 -12.96
CA GLY A 34 7.18 -6.48 -13.75
C GLY A 34 8.49 -6.84 -14.48
N PRO A 35 8.54 -8.01 -15.14
CA PRO A 35 9.72 -8.47 -15.89
C PRO A 35 10.21 -7.49 -16.97
N ASN A 36 9.31 -6.63 -17.46
CA ASN A 36 9.58 -5.62 -18.49
C ASN A 36 9.77 -4.20 -17.92
N ALA A 37 9.86 -4.04 -16.60
CA ALA A 37 10.02 -2.75 -15.92
C ALA A 37 11.19 -1.91 -16.47
N SER A 38 12.32 -2.56 -16.77
CA SER A 38 13.51 -1.93 -17.36
C SER A 38 13.28 -1.33 -18.76
N HIS A 39 12.19 -1.71 -19.43
CA HIS A 39 11.85 -1.27 -20.79
C HIS A 39 10.65 -0.30 -20.81
N ILE A 40 10.10 0.04 -19.65
CA ILE A 40 8.99 0.97 -19.55
C ILE A 40 9.46 2.38 -19.84
N THR A 41 8.80 3.00 -20.80
CA THR A 41 9.00 4.40 -21.15
C THR A 41 7.97 5.27 -20.43
N PRO A 42 8.27 6.56 -20.17
CA PRO A 42 7.27 7.51 -19.69
C PRO A 42 5.98 7.50 -20.54
N GLN A 43 6.13 7.29 -21.86
CA GLN A 43 5.00 7.17 -22.79
C GLN A 43 4.06 5.99 -22.50
N ALA A 44 4.55 4.92 -21.85
CA ALA A 44 3.70 3.82 -21.42
C ALA A 44 2.78 4.24 -20.27
N LEU A 45 3.28 5.04 -19.32
CA LEU A 45 2.47 5.62 -18.25
C LEU A 45 1.47 6.65 -18.80
N ASP A 46 1.84 7.43 -19.81
CA ASP A 46 0.91 8.36 -20.48
C ASP A 46 -0.21 7.64 -21.26
N ARG A 47 0.07 6.44 -21.78
CA ARG A 47 -0.97 5.57 -22.36
C ARG A 47 -1.86 4.98 -21.27
N TRP A 48 -1.27 4.60 -20.14
CA TRP A 48 -2.01 4.05 -19.01
C TRP A 48 -2.94 5.08 -18.37
N GLU A 49 -2.49 6.33 -18.21
CA GLU A 49 -3.33 7.43 -17.73
C GLU A 49 -4.48 7.74 -18.68
N ARG A 50 -4.23 7.83 -20.00
CA ARG A 50 -5.32 8.00 -20.97
C ARG A 50 -6.34 6.87 -20.93
N ARG A 51 -5.87 5.62 -20.75
CA ARG A 51 -6.73 4.45 -20.60
C ARG A 51 -7.58 4.52 -19.32
N LEU A 52 -7.01 5.03 -18.22
CA LEU A 52 -7.76 5.33 -17.00
C LEU A 52 -8.85 6.38 -17.25
N GLU A 53 -8.55 7.46 -17.97
CA GLU A 53 -9.54 8.49 -18.33
C GLU A 53 -10.66 7.95 -19.22
N ASP A 54 -10.33 7.15 -20.23
CA ASP A 54 -11.31 6.48 -21.08
C ASP A 54 -12.22 5.54 -20.29
N LEU A 55 -11.64 4.76 -19.36
CA LEU A 55 -12.38 3.88 -18.46
C LEU A 55 -13.36 4.66 -17.58
N PHE A 56 -12.92 5.78 -16.99
CA PHE A 56 -13.79 6.66 -16.17
C PHE A 56 -14.87 7.35 -16.99
N ALA A 57 -14.64 7.52 -18.30
CA ALA A 57 -15.63 8.00 -19.25
C ALA A 57 -16.51 6.89 -19.87
N GLY A 58 -16.48 5.67 -19.31
CA GLY A 58 -17.32 4.54 -19.75
C GLY A 58 -16.85 3.83 -21.02
N ARG A 59 -15.57 3.97 -21.40
CA ARG A 59 -14.95 3.32 -22.57
C ARG A 59 -13.85 2.34 -22.13
N PRO A 60 -14.20 1.18 -21.52
CA PRO A 60 -13.20 0.20 -21.10
C PRO A 60 -12.48 -0.43 -22.32
N TYR A 61 -11.17 -0.66 -22.19
CA TYR A 61 -10.38 -1.29 -23.26
C TYR A 61 -10.46 -2.83 -23.24
N ASP A 62 -10.56 -3.45 -22.06
CA ASP A 62 -10.68 -4.91 -21.90
C ASP A 62 -11.63 -5.30 -20.75
N MET A 63 -11.74 -6.61 -20.47
CA MET A 63 -12.63 -7.13 -19.41
C MET A 63 -12.23 -6.68 -18.00
N LEU A 64 -10.95 -6.42 -17.74
CA LEU A 64 -10.49 -5.97 -16.42
C LEU A 64 -10.84 -4.50 -16.22
N ASP A 65 -10.73 -3.70 -17.28
CA ASP A 65 -11.23 -2.33 -17.30
C ASP A 65 -12.75 -2.28 -17.14
N ALA A 66 -13.47 -3.19 -17.79
CA ALA A 66 -14.93 -3.28 -17.67
C ALA A 66 -15.35 -3.58 -16.22
N ALA A 67 -14.60 -4.39 -15.49
CA ALA A 67 -14.87 -4.66 -14.07
C ALA A 67 -14.72 -3.42 -13.19
N LEU A 68 -13.68 -2.60 -13.42
CA LEU A 68 -13.52 -1.34 -12.69
C LEU A 68 -14.56 -0.30 -13.16
N SER A 69 -14.89 -0.27 -14.45
CA SER A 69 -15.95 0.59 -15.00
C SER A 69 -17.32 0.29 -14.36
N ASP A 70 -17.68 -0.99 -14.21
CA ASP A 70 -18.88 -1.40 -13.46
C ASP A 70 -18.82 -0.92 -11.99
N THR A 71 -17.64 -0.99 -11.37
CA THR A 71 -17.44 -0.54 -9.98
C THR A 71 -17.66 0.96 -9.80
N ILE A 72 -17.05 1.80 -10.65
CA ILE A 72 -17.19 3.27 -10.54
C ILE A 72 -18.59 3.79 -10.87
N THR A 73 -19.43 3.01 -11.57
CA THR A 73 -20.84 3.37 -11.78
C THR A 73 -21.72 3.10 -10.55
N LYS A 74 -21.29 2.19 -9.67
CA LYS A 74 -22.02 1.79 -8.45
C LYS A 74 -21.57 2.55 -7.21
N PHE A 75 -20.31 2.96 -7.17
CA PHE A 75 -19.70 3.63 -6.02
C PHE A 75 -19.14 5.00 -6.44
N PRO A 76 -19.26 6.04 -5.58
CA PRO A 76 -18.79 7.39 -5.89
C PRO A 76 -17.26 7.48 -5.74
N ILE A 77 -16.54 6.77 -6.59
CA ILE A 77 -15.08 6.69 -6.59
C ILE A 77 -14.52 7.86 -7.41
N ASP A 78 -13.62 8.62 -6.79
CA ASP A 78 -12.89 9.70 -7.45
C ASP A 78 -11.72 9.15 -8.28
N ILE A 79 -11.43 9.80 -9.42
CA ILE A 79 -10.32 9.41 -10.30
C ILE A 79 -8.95 9.81 -9.73
N GLN A 80 -8.90 10.82 -8.87
CA GLN A 80 -7.65 11.43 -8.41
C GLN A 80 -6.70 10.44 -7.72
N PRO A 81 -7.13 9.56 -6.80
CA PRO A 81 -6.22 8.56 -6.22
C PRO A 81 -5.58 7.63 -7.27
N PHE A 82 -6.27 7.37 -8.39
CA PHE A 82 -5.72 6.57 -9.49
C PHE A 82 -4.64 7.34 -10.23
N LYS A 83 -4.88 8.63 -10.49
CA LYS A 83 -3.87 9.53 -11.09
C LYS A 83 -2.65 9.67 -10.19
N ASP A 84 -2.87 9.87 -8.88
CA ASP A 84 -1.80 9.96 -7.89
C ASP A 84 -0.93 8.70 -7.89
N MET A 85 -1.55 7.50 -7.94
CA MET A 85 -0.79 6.25 -8.04
C MET A 85 0.08 6.20 -9.30
N ILE A 86 -0.44 6.61 -10.46
CA ILE A 86 0.33 6.68 -11.72
C ILE A 86 1.49 7.69 -11.60
N ASP A 87 1.25 8.85 -10.99
CA ASP A 87 2.29 9.85 -10.75
C ASP A 87 3.39 9.34 -9.83
N GLY A 88 3.03 8.59 -8.78
CA GLY A 88 3.99 7.88 -7.95
C GLY A 88 4.88 6.96 -8.76
N MET A 89 4.29 6.16 -9.65
CA MET A 89 5.05 5.28 -10.55
C MET A 89 6.03 6.07 -11.43
N ARG A 90 5.66 7.26 -11.94
CA ARG A 90 6.56 8.12 -12.72
C ARG A 90 7.79 8.54 -11.91
N THR A 91 7.60 8.87 -10.64
CA THR A 91 8.70 9.30 -9.76
C THR A 91 9.61 8.15 -9.32
N ASP A 92 9.05 6.94 -9.18
CA ASP A 92 9.75 5.80 -8.58
C ASP A 92 10.50 4.90 -9.59
N LEU A 93 10.28 5.07 -10.90
CA LEU A 93 10.87 4.25 -11.98
C LEU A 93 12.38 3.97 -11.83
N LYS A 94 13.14 4.86 -11.19
CA LYS A 94 14.59 4.73 -11.00
C LYS A 94 15.06 4.91 -9.56
N LYS A 95 14.14 5.10 -8.61
CA LYS A 95 14.52 5.43 -7.23
C LYS A 95 14.79 4.14 -6.46
N ALA A 96 16.01 4.01 -5.95
CA ALA A 96 16.42 2.84 -5.17
C ALA A 96 16.62 3.14 -3.69
N ARG A 97 16.63 4.43 -3.31
CA ARG A 97 16.97 4.96 -1.97
C ARG A 97 16.08 6.14 -1.63
N TYR A 98 15.74 6.29 -0.36
CA TYR A 98 14.91 7.38 0.15
C TYR A 98 15.69 8.14 1.21
N LYS A 99 15.85 9.45 1.00
CA LYS A 99 16.71 10.29 1.84
C LYS A 99 16.26 10.29 3.31
N ASN A 100 14.95 10.40 3.51
CA ASN A 100 14.32 10.53 4.81
C ASN A 100 12.93 9.89 4.83
N PHE A 101 12.27 9.91 5.99
CA PHE A 101 10.93 9.37 6.12
C PHE A 101 9.89 10.11 5.27
N ASP A 102 10.03 11.41 5.02
CA ASP A 102 9.06 12.15 4.20
C ASP A 102 9.04 11.64 2.75
N GLU A 103 10.22 11.36 2.18
CA GLU A 103 10.31 10.75 0.87
C GLU A 103 9.73 9.33 0.84
N LEU A 104 9.98 8.55 1.89
CA LEU A 104 9.40 7.21 2.02
C LEU A 104 7.88 7.26 2.21
N TYR A 105 7.39 8.23 2.97
CA TYR A 105 5.98 8.46 3.21
C TYR A 105 5.27 8.76 1.89
N MET A 106 5.83 9.63 1.05
CA MET A 106 5.25 9.93 -0.27
C MET A 106 5.20 8.69 -1.15
N TYR A 107 6.23 7.84 -1.13
CA TYR A 107 6.19 6.56 -1.82
C TYR A 107 5.05 5.67 -1.28
N CYS A 108 4.95 5.48 0.03
CA CYS A 108 3.89 4.69 0.65
C CYS A 108 2.49 5.25 0.37
N TYR A 109 2.34 6.58 0.33
CA TYR A 109 1.12 7.26 -0.08
C TYR A 109 0.73 6.84 -1.49
N TYR A 110 1.63 6.97 -2.47
CA TYR A 110 1.30 6.69 -3.86
C TYR A 110 0.96 5.23 -4.14
N VAL A 111 1.70 4.29 -3.54
CA VAL A 111 1.56 2.85 -3.87
C VAL A 111 0.55 2.11 -2.99
N ALA A 112 0.15 2.68 -1.85
CA ALA A 112 -0.78 2.01 -0.92
C ALA A 112 -1.77 2.96 -0.24
N GLY A 113 -1.39 4.20 0.06
CA GLY A 113 -2.31 5.21 0.58
C GLY A 113 -3.47 5.49 -0.37
N THR A 114 -3.15 5.69 -1.66
CA THR A 114 -4.13 5.86 -2.75
C THR A 114 -5.12 4.70 -2.82
N VAL A 115 -4.66 3.44 -2.65
CA VAL A 115 -5.52 2.25 -2.60
C VAL A 115 -6.53 2.33 -1.46
N GLY A 116 -6.11 2.85 -0.30
CA GLY A 116 -7.00 3.16 0.81
C GLY A 116 -8.08 4.16 0.40
N LEU A 117 -7.69 5.27 -0.24
CA LEU A 117 -8.61 6.31 -0.72
C LEU A 117 -9.62 5.78 -1.76
N MET A 118 -9.17 4.94 -2.70
CA MET A 118 -10.04 4.27 -3.69
C MET A 118 -11.08 3.36 -3.03
N SER A 119 -10.74 2.78 -1.88
CA SER A 119 -11.56 1.78 -1.20
C SER A 119 -12.64 2.38 -0.29
N VAL A 120 -12.46 3.61 0.22
CA VAL A 120 -13.42 4.26 1.13
C VAL A 120 -14.84 4.35 0.54
N PRO A 121 -15.05 4.79 -0.72
CA PRO A 121 -16.38 4.81 -1.33
C PRO A 121 -17.08 3.45 -1.38
N VAL A 122 -16.30 2.37 -1.53
CA VAL A 122 -16.82 0.99 -1.56
C VAL A 122 -17.19 0.51 -0.16
N MET A 123 -16.33 0.82 0.83
CA MET A 123 -16.61 0.50 2.24
C MET A 123 -17.82 1.28 2.76
N GLY A 124 -17.92 2.55 2.36
CA GLY A 124 -18.95 3.49 2.77
C GLY A 124 -18.78 3.96 4.22
N ILE A 125 -19.08 5.24 4.45
CA ILE A 125 -19.18 5.82 5.79
C ILE A 125 -20.58 5.50 6.35
N ALA A 126 -20.66 5.16 7.63
CA ALA A 126 -21.92 4.87 8.29
C ALA A 126 -22.81 6.13 8.32
N PRO A 127 -24.13 6.03 8.05
CA PRO A 127 -25.02 7.19 8.09
C PRO A 127 -25.08 7.89 9.47
N ASP A 128 -24.81 7.14 10.54
CA ASP A 128 -24.77 7.60 11.93
C ASP A 128 -23.33 7.88 12.43
N SER A 129 -22.33 7.84 11.53
CA SER A 129 -20.95 8.19 11.87
C SER A 129 -20.88 9.62 12.40
N LYS A 130 -20.06 9.81 13.44
CA LYS A 130 -19.80 11.13 14.02
C LYS A 130 -18.52 11.77 13.46
N ALA A 131 -17.73 11.00 12.72
CA ALA A 131 -16.52 11.48 12.06
C ALA A 131 -16.84 12.22 10.77
N THR A 132 -15.98 13.18 10.40
CA THR A 132 -16.05 13.78 9.08
C THR A 132 -15.55 12.78 8.02
N ALA A 133 -15.95 12.99 6.76
CA ALA A 133 -15.40 12.20 5.66
C ALA A 133 -13.86 12.28 5.65
N GLU A 134 -13.29 13.47 5.81
CA GLU A 134 -11.84 13.69 5.89
C GLU A 134 -11.17 12.80 6.95
N THR A 135 -11.75 12.66 8.15
CA THR A 135 -11.21 11.77 9.18
C THR A 135 -11.21 10.30 8.74
N VAL A 136 -12.28 9.83 8.08
CA VAL A 136 -12.35 8.44 7.59
C VAL A 136 -11.35 8.20 6.45
N TYR A 137 -11.21 9.15 5.53
CA TYR A 137 -10.21 9.08 4.47
C TYR A 137 -8.78 9.13 5.02
N GLY A 138 -8.53 9.94 6.06
CA GLY A 138 -7.25 9.97 6.79
C GLY A 138 -6.92 8.61 7.42
N ALA A 139 -7.89 7.96 8.06
CA ALA A 139 -7.70 6.62 8.62
C ALA A 139 -7.47 5.54 7.54
N ALA A 140 -8.13 5.65 6.38
CA ALA A 140 -7.89 4.74 5.25
C ALA A 140 -6.49 4.94 4.64
N LEU A 141 -6.05 6.19 4.54
CA LEU A 141 -4.67 6.53 4.17
C LEU A 141 -3.68 5.93 5.17
N ALA A 142 -3.91 6.11 6.48
CA ALA A 142 -3.08 5.51 7.53
C ALA A 142 -2.99 3.99 7.41
N LEU A 143 -4.09 3.31 7.06
CA LEU A 143 -4.08 1.85 6.83
C LEU A 143 -3.19 1.48 5.63
N GLY A 144 -3.29 2.23 4.53
CA GLY A 144 -2.43 2.04 3.35
C GLY A 144 -0.95 2.21 3.70
N LEU A 145 -0.61 3.28 4.43
CA LEU A 145 0.75 3.54 4.91
C LEU A 145 1.25 2.42 5.83
N ALA A 146 0.45 1.99 6.80
CA ALA A 146 0.80 0.91 7.73
C ALA A 146 1.10 -0.39 6.97
N ASN A 147 0.26 -0.75 6.00
CA ASN A 147 0.43 -1.95 5.18
C ASN A 147 1.72 -1.88 4.35
N GLN A 148 2.03 -0.73 3.74
CA GLN A 148 3.22 -0.61 2.91
C GLN A 148 4.50 -0.55 3.72
N LEU A 149 4.51 0.15 4.86
CA LEU A 149 5.63 0.09 5.80
C LEU A 149 5.85 -1.35 6.27
N THR A 150 4.77 -2.10 6.53
CA THR A 150 4.87 -3.52 6.90
C THR A 150 5.47 -4.37 5.76
N ASN A 151 5.09 -4.14 4.51
CA ASN A 151 5.71 -4.82 3.35
C ASN A 151 7.22 -4.53 3.28
N ILE A 152 7.62 -3.27 3.37
CA ILE A 152 9.02 -2.84 3.38
C ILE A 152 9.81 -3.54 4.50
N LEU A 153 9.24 -3.58 5.71
CA LEU A 153 9.89 -4.22 6.85
C LEU A 153 9.93 -5.74 6.75
N ARG A 154 8.95 -6.37 6.11
CA ARG A 154 8.94 -7.81 5.88
C ARG A 154 9.94 -8.23 4.79
N ASP A 155 10.08 -7.43 3.74
CA ASP A 155 10.75 -7.85 2.50
C ASP A 155 12.17 -7.25 2.31
N VAL A 156 12.79 -6.69 3.37
CA VAL A 156 14.13 -6.05 3.33
C VAL A 156 15.16 -6.87 2.56
N GLY A 157 15.29 -8.16 2.85
CA GLY A 157 16.26 -9.01 2.16
C GLY A 157 15.95 -9.25 0.69
N GLU A 158 14.67 -9.35 0.33
CA GLU A 158 14.24 -9.51 -1.07
C GLU A 158 14.50 -8.23 -1.87
N ASP A 159 14.18 -7.08 -1.29
CA ASP A 159 14.45 -5.77 -1.89
C ASP A 159 15.96 -5.53 -2.05
N ALA A 160 16.75 -5.87 -1.04
CA ALA A 160 18.21 -5.76 -1.09
C ALA A 160 18.82 -6.60 -2.23
N ARG A 161 18.32 -7.82 -2.46
CA ARG A 161 18.75 -8.66 -3.60
C ARG A 161 18.41 -8.05 -4.97
N ARG A 162 17.38 -7.21 -5.03
CA ARG A 162 17.00 -6.42 -6.21
C ARG A 162 17.74 -5.06 -6.28
N GLY A 163 18.67 -4.80 -5.36
CA GLY A 163 19.42 -3.54 -5.28
C GLY A 163 18.63 -2.37 -4.68
N ARG A 164 17.47 -2.61 -4.07
CA ARG A 164 16.59 -1.59 -3.49
C ARG A 164 16.71 -1.57 -1.96
N ILE A 165 16.66 -0.36 -1.38
CA ILE A 165 16.60 -0.15 0.07
C ILE A 165 15.60 0.99 0.32
N TYR A 166 14.38 0.61 0.71
CA TYR A 166 13.30 1.57 0.99
C TYR A 166 13.48 2.31 2.33
N LEU A 167 14.26 1.73 3.25
CA LEU A 167 14.48 2.28 4.58
C LEU A 167 15.12 3.68 4.51
N PRO A 168 14.69 4.65 5.35
CA PRO A 168 15.20 6.02 5.30
C PRO A 168 16.71 6.07 5.57
N GLN A 169 17.44 6.71 4.66
CA GLN A 169 18.91 6.72 4.67
C GLN A 169 19.49 7.53 5.83
N ASP A 170 18.85 8.63 6.20
CA ASP A 170 19.19 9.42 7.39
C ASP A 170 19.06 8.61 8.70
N GLU A 171 17.98 7.83 8.84
CA GLU A 171 17.73 7.01 10.02
C GLU A 171 18.64 5.77 10.09
N LEU A 172 19.03 5.21 8.93
CA LEU A 172 20.06 4.18 8.85
C LEU A 172 21.41 4.74 9.31
N ALA A 173 21.80 5.91 8.79
CA ALA A 173 23.04 6.58 9.18
C ALA A 173 23.07 6.92 10.68
N GLU A 174 21.96 7.41 11.25
CA GLU A 174 21.82 7.67 12.69
C GLU A 174 21.96 6.39 13.52
N ALA A 175 21.49 5.24 13.01
CA ALA A 175 21.69 3.94 13.64
C ALA A 175 23.10 3.36 13.44
N GLY A 176 23.96 4.04 12.67
CA GLY A 176 25.30 3.57 12.30
C GLY A 176 25.27 2.33 11.42
N LEU A 177 24.30 2.28 10.50
CA LEU A 177 24.12 1.27 9.45
C LEU A 177 24.33 1.90 8.07
N SER A 178 24.96 1.15 7.18
CA SER A 178 25.19 1.51 5.79
C SER A 178 24.44 0.57 4.84
N ASP A 179 24.32 0.95 3.57
CA ASP A 179 23.83 0.07 2.52
C ASP A 179 24.58 -1.28 2.47
N GLU A 180 25.89 -1.27 2.71
CA GLU A 180 26.70 -2.49 2.73
C GLU A 180 26.26 -3.44 3.86
N ASP A 181 25.88 -2.91 5.02
CA ASP A 181 25.35 -3.71 6.14
C ASP A 181 24.02 -4.36 5.77
N ILE A 182 23.15 -3.63 5.05
CA ILE A 182 21.87 -4.16 4.54
C ILE A 182 22.12 -5.27 3.51
N PHE A 183 23.06 -5.07 2.58
CA PHE A 183 23.41 -6.07 1.57
C PHE A 183 24.09 -7.32 2.15
N LYS A 184 24.89 -7.17 3.21
CA LYS A 184 25.45 -8.30 3.96
C LYS A 184 24.37 -9.11 4.69
N GLY A 185 23.25 -8.48 5.04
CA GLY A 185 22.09 -9.16 5.62
C GLY A 185 22.34 -9.76 7.01
N VAL A 186 23.22 -9.14 7.80
CA VAL A 186 23.57 -9.63 9.13
C VAL A 186 22.73 -8.92 10.20
N VAL A 187 22.02 -9.71 11.00
CA VAL A 187 21.21 -9.22 12.12
C VAL A 187 22.14 -8.84 13.29
N THR A 188 22.42 -7.55 13.43
CA THR A 188 23.21 -6.97 14.53
C THR A 188 22.30 -6.31 15.57
N ASP A 189 22.82 -5.94 16.74
CA ASP A 189 22.03 -5.20 17.74
C ASP A 189 21.61 -3.81 17.25
N LYS A 190 22.45 -3.18 16.42
CA LYS A 190 22.09 -1.93 15.72
C LYS A 190 20.87 -2.14 14.83
N TRP A 191 20.85 -3.24 14.07
CA TRP A 191 19.72 -3.63 13.22
C TRP A 191 18.45 -3.86 14.04
N ARG A 192 18.52 -4.64 15.12
CA ARG A 192 17.36 -4.87 16.02
C ARG A 192 16.80 -3.56 16.56
N LYS A 193 17.67 -2.65 17.03
CA LYS A 193 17.26 -1.33 17.54
C LYS A 193 16.60 -0.49 16.44
N PHE A 194 17.17 -0.48 15.25
CA PHE A 194 16.61 0.22 14.08
C PHE A 194 15.21 -0.32 13.73
N MET A 195 15.08 -1.65 13.60
CA MET A 195 13.82 -2.31 13.25
C MET A 195 12.71 -2.05 14.29
N LYS A 196 13.03 -2.07 15.59
CA LYS A 196 12.07 -1.70 16.65
C LYS A 196 11.48 -0.30 16.44
N ARG A 197 12.28 0.68 16.01
CA ARG A 197 11.79 2.04 15.72
C ARG A 197 10.83 2.05 14.53
N GLN A 198 11.17 1.33 13.46
CA GLN A 198 10.33 1.26 12.26
C GLN A 198 9.01 0.52 12.51
N ILE A 199 9.06 -0.59 13.25
CA ILE A 199 7.87 -1.35 13.64
C ILE A 199 6.94 -0.50 14.50
N LYS A 200 7.50 0.25 15.46
CA LYS A 200 6.72 1.20 16.27
C LYS A 200 6.00 2.22 15.39
N ARG A 201 6.68 2.78 14.39
CA ARG A 201 6.09 3.71 13.41
C ARG A 201 4.93 3.07 12.64
N ALA A 202 5.11 1.86 12.11
CA ALA A 202 4.05 1.15 11.41
C ALA A 202 2.83 0.87 12.31
N ARG A 203 3.06 0.49 13.58
CA ARG A 203 1.99 0.29 14.58
C ARG A 203 1.21 1.57 14.87
N MET A 204 1.86 2.74 14.92
CA MET A 204 1.17 4.02 15.09
C MET A 204 0.16 4.30 13.97
N PHE A 205 0.51 3.99 12.72
CA PHE A 205 -0.44 4.11 11.60
C PHE A 205 -1.57 3.08 11.67
N PHE A 206 -1.31 1.86 12.15
CA PHE A 206 -2.39 0.90 12.41
C PHE A 206 -3.35 1.38 13.50
N GLU A 207 -2.85 1.99 14.57
CA GLU A 207 -3.67 2.57 15.64
C GLU A 207 -4.54 3.73 15.13
N GLU A 208 -4.00 4.56 14.24
CA GLU A 208 -4.75 5.63 13.58
C GLU A 208 -5.84 5.05 12.66
N ALA A 209 -5.49 4.06 11.84
CA ALA A 209 -6.42 3.37 10.96
C ALA A 209 -7.59 2.71 11.71
N GLU A 210 -7.30 2.07 12.85
CA GLU A 210 -8.30 1.35 13.66
C GLU A 210 -9.44 2.27 14.12
N ARG A 211 -9.16 3.56 14.38
CA ARG A 211 -10.17 4.56 14.75
C ARG A 211 -11.17 4.86 13.63
N GLY A 212 -10.76 4.73 12.36
CA GLY A 212 -11.65 4.93 11.21
C GLY A 212 -12.54 3.74 10.92
N VAL A 213 -12.17 2.53 11.36
CA VAL A 213 -12.92 1.29 11.08
C VAL A 213 -14.32 1.34 11.68
N THR A 214 -14.48 1.93 12.87
CA THR A 214 -15.79 2.04 13.54
C THR A 214 -16.75 2.99 12.81
N GLU A 215 -16.22 3.90 12.01
CA GLU A 215 -16.97 4.91 11.27
C GLU A 215 -17.48 4.38 9.91
N LEU A 216 -17.00 3.22 9.48
CA LEU A 216 -17.47 2.57 8.25
C LEU A 216 -18.86 1.96 8.44
N ARG A 217 -19.54 1.71 7.31
CA ARG A 217 -20.77 0.91 7.30
C ARG A 217 -20.56 -0.45 7.98
N LYS A 218 -21.58 -0.93 8.68
CA LYS A 218 -21.50 -2.12 9.55
C LYS A 218 -20.95 -3.34 8.82
N GLU A 219 -21.33 -3.54 7.56
CA GLU A 219 -20.91 -4.72 6.78
C GLU A 219 -19.46 -4.62 6.28
N SER A 220 -18.83 -3.44 6.39
CA SER A 220 -17.44 -3.18 6.00
C SER A 220 -16.47 -3.22 7.19
N ARG A 221 -16.97 -3.07 8.42
CA ARG A 221 -16.13 -3.02 9.64
C ARG A 221 -15.31 -4.30 9.82
N TRP A 222 -15.98 -5.46 9.84
CA TRP A 222 -15.31 -6.75 10.08
C TRP A 222 -14.28 -7.11 9.00
N PRO A 223 -14.56 -6.99 7.69
CA PRO A 223 -13.57 -7.20 6.64
C PRO A 223 -12.30 -6.34 6.80
N VAL A 224 -12.49 -5.05 7.08
CA VAL A 224 -11.38 -4.11 7.24
C VAL A 224 -10.60 -4.41 8.52
N TRP A 225 -11.29 -4.68 9.63
CA TRP A 225 -10.65 -5.03 10.90
C TRP A 225 -9.85 -6.33 10.80
N ALA A 226 -10.42 -7.37 10.19
CA ALA A 226 -9.71 -8.64 9.98
C ALA A 226 -8.45 -8.43 9.12
N SER A 227 -8.55 -7.66 8.04
CA SER A 227 -7.40 -7.33 7.19
C SER A 227 -6.32 -6.58 7.98
N LEU A 228 -6.72 -5.58 8.77
CA LEU A 228 -5.84 -4.79 9.63
C LEU A 228 -5.11 -5.68 10.63
N LEU A 229 -5.83 -6.56 11.35
CA LEU A 229 -5.23 -7.45 12.35
C LEU A 229 -4.24 -8.42 11.72
N LEU A 230 -4.60 -9.05 10.61
CA LEU A 230 -3.73 -10.01 9.94
C LEU A 230 -2.47 -9.33 9.36
N TYR A 231 -2.56 -8.10 8.88
CA TYR A 231 -1.39 -7.35 8.43
C TYR A 231 -0.51 -6.91 9.61
N ARG A 232 -1.12 -6.45 10.71
CA ARG A 232 -0.39 -6.06 11.93
C ARG A 232 0.40 -7.24 12.52
N GLN A 233 -0.13 -8.45 12.44
CA GLN A 233 0.55 -9.68 12.91
C GLN A 233 1.86 -9.98 12.17
N ILE A 234 2.06 -9.48 10.95
CA ILE A 234 3.34 -9.62 10.25
C ILE A 234 4.45 -8.92 11.04
N LEU A 235 4.15 -7.80 11.71
CA LEU A 235 5.12 -7.12 12.56
C LEU A 235 5.48 -7.98 13.78
N ASP A 236 4.50 -8.67 14.38
CA ASP A 236 4.74 -9.61 15.49
C ASP A 236 5.66 -10.76 15.05
N GLU A 237 5.47 -11.29 13.83
CA GLU A 237 6.34 -12.35 13.26
C GLU A 237 7.78 -11.87 13.02
N ILE A 238 7.97 -10.61 12.58
CA ILE A 238 9.31 -10.03 12.45
C ILE A 238 10.01 -9.99 13.83
N GLU A 239 9.28 -9.63 14.89
CA GLU A 239 9.82 -9.60 16.26
C GLU A 239 10.10 -11.01 16.79
N ALA A 240 9.19 -11.96 16.59
CA ALA A 240 9.32 -13.35 17.03
C ALA A 240 10.52 -14.06 16.39
N ASN A 241 10.88 -13.68 15.17
CA ASN A 241 12.04 -14.19 14.44
C ASN A 241 13.32 -13.34 14.68
N ASP A 242 13.38 -12.60 15.79
CA ASP A 242 14.54 -11.79 16.18
C ASP A 242 15.00 -10.81 15.08
N TYR A 243 14.02 -10.23 14.37
CA TYR A 243 14.22 -9.21 13.33
C TYR A 243 15.02 -9.71 12.11
N ASN A 244 15.06 -11.02 11.85
CA ASN A 244 15.70 -11.60 10.67
C ASN A 244 14.76 -11.59 9.44
N ASN A 245 14.55 -10.41 8.86
CA ASN A 245 13.85 -10.15 7.59
C ASN A 245 14.79 -10.09 6.37
N PHE A 246 16.06 -10.45 6.54
CA PHE A 246 17.02 -10.60 5.44
C PHE A 246 16.88 -11.96 4.74
N THR A 247 16.64 -13.01 5.53
CA THR A 247 16.66 -14.41 5.06
C THR A 247 15.34 -15.15 5.28
N LYS A 248 14.44 -14.61 6.10
CA LYS A 248 13.14 -15.20 6.40
C LYS A 248 12.05 -14.17 6.13
N ARG A 249 10.89 -14.67 5.72
CA ARG A 249 9.72 -13.88 5.31
C ARG A 249 8.47 -14.43 6.00
#